data_AF-A0A517XZA8-F1
#
_entry.id   AF-A0A517XZA8-F1
#
_cell.length_a   1.000
_cell.length_b   1.000
_cell.length_c   1.000
_cell.angle_alpha   90.00
_cell.angle_beta   90.00
_cell.angle_gamma   90.00
#
_symmetry.space_group_name_H-M   'P 1'
#
loop_
_entity.id
_entity.type
_entity.pdbx_description
1 polymer ?
#
loop_
_entity_poly.entity_id
_entity_poly.type
_entity_poly.pdbx_seq_one_letter_code
_entity_poly.pdbx_strand_id
1 'polypeptide(L)'
;MSRLIRPLRAAAAVGLAATFALNLVPATGQPPAAVPTAPPPSEKAAEKLSPVKVTNVKVEMKTAVTPRPLSDSVKKGLTWLVKSQQEDGGWNQGGGWRNQGPNGGRVEGKTVEDPSDVGNTCFALLALFRAGHTATTGDYKDAVAKGLRFVLGRVERAEGDSLYITDVRGTQLQGKIGPYVDTFLVNLVLAEMRGSAGPDEERLVAALTKTMNKIVRHQGADGGFANQGGWAPTLSMGLCNKSVARARQNGVEVDRRVLERALADAKTAAEGKALASGPAPAAVAALPAGKAKAGDPGAYAAPPGASAEGAFSGRSAGFAGAGGVGGGDAGVKLYSFGRGAGNTQDAVNGLRVDGAKAKEVLKDLKATDKQKEEARETVKRLGEAERANDKVQGQLAATVRDEKFVAGFGSNGGEEFLSFMHISESLVLKGGKDWTDWDTKMRTGLEKAQDGSGSWSGHHCITGRTFCTSAALLVMTADRTPFPVDVLRAQAEKRDAKE
;
A
#
# COMPACT_ATOMS: atom_id res chain seq x y z
N MET A 1 48.95 -13.39 -56.53
CA MET A 1 49.64 -14.48 -55.83
C MET A 1 48.65 -15.08 -54.82
N SER A 2 47.74 -15.98 -55.24
CA SER A 2 47.86 -17.47 -55.14
C SER A 2 48.20 -17.93 -53.71
N ARG A 3 47.21 -18.28 -52.86
CA ARG A 3 46.53 -19.60 -52.67
C ARG A 3 47.32 -20.62 -51.83
N LEU A 4 46.51 -21.47 -51.15
CA LEU A 4 46.75 -22.85 -50.67
C LEU A 4 47.27 -23.01 -49.22
N ILE A 5 46.49 -23.54 -48.27
CA ILE A 5 45.94 -24.91 -48.05
C ILE A 5 46.87 -25.76 -47.15
N ARG A 6 46.32 -26.14 -45.98
CA ARG A 6 46.70 -27.23 -45.03
C ARG A 6 47.01 -28.57 -45.76
N PRO A 7 47.73 -29.59 -45.22
CA PRO A 7 47.25 -30.32 -44.02
C PRO A 7 48.21 -31.27 -43.20
N LEU A 8 47.72 -31.63 -42.00
CA LEU A 8 47.68 -32.95 -41.29
C LEU A 8 48.86 -33.96 -41.16
N ARG A 9 48.84 -34.61 -39.96
CA ARG A 9 49.27 -35.97 -39.51
C ARG A 9 50.66 -36.08 -38.86
N ALA A 10 50.73 -36.38 -37.54
CA ALA A 10 50.72 -37.71 -36.86
C ALA A 10 52.13 -38.39 -36.96
N ALA A 11 52.75 -39.05 -35.97
CA ALA A 11 52.34 -39.71 -34.74
C ALA A 11 53.58 -40.04 -33.85
N ALA A 12 53.32 -40.43 -32.57
CA ALA A 12 54.01 -41.44 -31.71
C ALA A 12 55.52 -41.28 -31.38
N ALA A 13 56.13 -41.75 -30.28
CA ALA A 13 55.84 -42.77 -29.26
C ALA A 13 56.69 -42.48 -27.98
N VAL A 14 56.19 -42.65 -26.75
CA VAL A 14 56.33 -43.81 -25.81
C VAL A 14 57.65 -43.91 -25.02
N GLY A 15 57.51 -44.05 -23.69
CA GLY A 15 58.48 -44.56 -22.70
C GLY A 15 58.66 -43.58 -21.51
N LEU A 16 58.51 -43.92 -20.24
CA LEU A 16 58.59 -45.20 -19.53
C LEU A 16 57.76 -45.15 -18.24
N ALA A 17 57.27 -46.32 -17.83
CA ALA A 17 56.56 -46.57 -16.59
C ALA A 17 57.50 -46.74 -15.38
N ALA A 18 57.06 -46.31 -14.21
CA ALA A 18 57.40 -46.95 -12.93
C ALA A 18 56.27 -46.70 -11.91
N THR A 19 55.86 -47.81 -11.32
CA THR A 19 54.72 -48.09 -10.44
C THR A 19 54.80 -47.50 -9.03
N PHE A 20 53.66 -47.07 -8.49
CA PHE A 20 53.23 -47.45 -7.13
C PHE A 20 51.69 -47.45 -7.08
N ALA A 21 51.12 -48.63 -6.87
CA ALA A 21 49.71 -48.85 -6.59
C ALA A 21 49.52 -48.97 -5.07
N LEU A 22 48.48 -48.35 -4.51
CA LEU A 22 47.65 -48.96 -3.48
C LEU A 22 46.33 -48.18 -3.27
N ASN A 23 45.23 -48.93 -3.36
CA ASN A 23 43.90 -48.73 -2.74
C ASN A 23 42.97 -47.62 -3.24
N LEU A 24 42.24 -47.94 -4.32
CA LEU A 24 40.89 -47.41 -4.59
C LEU A 24 39.86 -48.46 -4.15
N VAL A 25 39.13 -48.17 -3.07
CA VAL A 25 37.81 -48.77 -2.78
C VAL A 25 36.77 -47.86 -3.45
N PRO A 26 35.87 -48.37 -4.29
CA PRO A 26 34.79 -47.55 -4.84
C PRO A 26 33.72 -47.38 -3.76
N ALA A 27 33.62 -46.19 -3.18
CA ALA A 27 32.44 -45.80 -2.43
C ALA A 27 31.27 -45.69 -3.42
N THR A 28 30.39 -46.69 -3.43
CA THR A 28 29.06 -46.62 -4.05
C THR A 28 28.26 -45.56 -3.30
N GLY A 29 28.39 -44.31 -3.71
CA GLY A 29 27.57 -43.20 -3.25
C GLY A 29 26.15 -43.39 -3.76
N GLN A 30 25.23 -43.70 -2.85
CA GLN A 30 23.80 -43.67 -3.06
C GLN A 30 23.41 -42.28 -3.62
N PRO A 31 22.62 -42.18 -4.70
CA PRO A 31 22.15 -40.88 -5.18
C PRO A 31 21.40 -40.16 -4.04
N PRO A 32 21.56 -38.84 -3.90
CA PRO A 32 20.92 -38.09 -2.82
C PRO A 32 19.41 -38.36 -2.84
N ALA A 33 18.87 -38.76 -1.69
CA ALA A 33 17.44 -39.00 -1.52
C ALA A 33 16.68 -37.75 -2.00
N ALA A 34 15.69 -37.97 -2.86
CA ALA A 34 14.79 -36.92 -3.30
C ALA A 34 14.22 -36.21 -2.07
N VAL A 35 14.46 -34.90 -1.97
CA VAL A 35 13.70 -34.03 -1.06
C VAL A 35 12.23 -34.31 -1.38
N PRO A 36 11.37 -34.65 -0.39
CA PRO A 36 9.95 -34.81 -0.66
C PRO A 36 9.45 -33.46 -1.16
N THR A 37 9.24 -33.38 -2.47
CA THR A 37 8.50 -32.29 -3.10
C THR A 37 7.14 -32.35 -2.47
N ALA A 38 6.78 -31.30 -1.71
CA ALA A 38 5.39 -31.10 -1.35
C ALA A 38 4.58 -31.23 -2.65
N PRO A 39 3.48 -32.00 -2.66
CA PRO A 39 2.65 -32.10 -3.84
C PRO A 39 2.33 -30.68 -4.32
N PRO A 40 2.39 -30.40 -5.63
CA PRO A 40 1.97 -29.11 -6.14
C PRO A 40 0.58 -28.84 -5.56
N PRO A 41 0.31 -27.61 -5.03
CA PRO A 41 -1.02 -27.29 -4.55
C PRO A 41 -1.98 -27.69 -5.64
N SER A 42 -2.94 -28.56 -5.31
CA SER A 42 -3.88 -29.14 -6.27
C SER A 42 -4.36 -28.02 -7.17
N GLU A 43 -4.09 -28.12 -8.47
CA GLU A 43 -4.48 -27.18 -9.50
C GLU A 43 -6.01 -27.30 -9.69
N LYS A 44 -6.77 -26.95 -8.65
CA LYS A 44 -8.17 -26.60 -8.83
C LYS A 44 -8.13 -25.41 -9.77
N ALA A 45 -8.57 -25.63 -11.01
CA ALA A 45 -8.72 -24.58 -12.01
C ALA A 45 -9.25 -23.33 -11.32
N ALA A 46 -8.45 -22.24 -11.34
CA ALA A 46 -8.80 -21.01 -10.67
C ALA A 46 -10.22 -20.61 -11.09
N GLU A 47 -11.13 -20.59 -10.13
CA GLU A 47 -12.55 -20.41 -10.42
C GLU A 47 -12.75 -19.06 -11.14
N LYS A 48 -13.38 -19.08 -12.32
CA LYS A 48 -13.49 -17.89 -13.16
C LYS A 48 -14.25 -16.79 -12.41
N LEU A 49 -13.59 -15.66 -12.18
CA LEU A 49 -14.20 -14.48 -11.56
C LEU A 49 -15.04 -13.71 -12.59
N SER A 50 -16.11 -13.09 -12.13
CA SER A 50 -16.94 -12.22 -12.96
C SER A 50 -16.13 -10.99 -13.42
N PRO A 51 -16.29 -10.51 -14.67
CA PRO A 51 -15.60 -9.33 -15.17
C PRO A 51 -15.88 -8.08 -14.33
N VAL A 52 -14.89 -7.20 -14.24
CA VAL A 52 -15.07 -5.89 -13.61
C VAL A 52 -15.93 -5.01 -14.50
N LYS A 53 -16.89 -4.30 -13.90
CA LYS A 53 -17.72 -3.31 -14.58
C LYS A 53 -17.75 -1.99 -13.81
N VAL A 54 -17.23 -0.93 -14.42
CA VAL A 54 -17.41 0.44 -13.91
C VAL A 54 -18.78 0.90 -14.38
N THR A 55 -19.71 1.15 -13.45
CA THR A 55 -21.07 1.57 -13.81
C THR A 55 -21.10 3.04 -14.22
N ASN A 56 -22.23 3.50 -14.77
CA ASN A 56 -22.48 4.93 -14.98
C ASN A 56 -23.08 5.62 -13.75
N VAL A 57 -23.29 4.89 -12.65
CA VAL A 57 -23.87 5.42 -11.42
C VAL A 57 -22.87 6.39 -10.79
N LYS A 58 -23.26 7.64 -10.61
CA LYS A 58 -22.50 8.61 -9.81
C LYS A 58 -22.93 8.46 -8.36
N VAL A 59 -22.00 8.00 -7.51
CA VAL A 59 -22.27 7.89 -6.08
C VAL A 59 -22.04 9.25 -5.44
N GLU A 60 -23.03 9.75 -4.71
CA GLU A 60 -22.86 10.98 -3.94
C GLU A 60 -21.92 10.70 -2.76
N MET A 61 -20.82 11.46 -2.72
CA MET A 61 -19.80 11.35 -1.69
C MET A 61 -19.85 12.58 -0.77
N LYS A 62 -19.81 12.35 0.54
CA LYS A 62 -19.80 13.39 1.59
C LYS A 62 -18.75 13.09 2.65
N THR A 63 -18.42 14.09 3.46
CA THR A 63 -17.52 13.92 4.60
C THR A 63 -18.30 13.50 5.84
N ALA A 64 -17.68 12.68 6.70
CA ALA A 64 -18.32 12.20 7.93
C ALA A 64 -18.45 13.28 9.01
N VAL A 65 -17.58 14.29 8.96
CA VAL A 65 -17.59 15.49 9.80
C VAL A 65 -17.47 16.73 8.92
N THR A 66 -17.82 17.90 9.46
CA THR A 66 -17.58 19.17 8.76
C THR A 66 -16.07 19.41 8.64
N PRO A 67 -15.52 19.56 7.43
CA PRO A 67 -14.11 19.83 7.25
C PRO A 67 -13.71 21.16 7.87
N ARG A 68 -12.57 21.18 8.53
CA ARG A 68 -11.98 22.42 9.05
C ARG A 68 -11.35 23.24 7.92
N PRO A 69 -11.17 24.56 8.12
CA PRO A 69 -10.26 25.33 7.29
C PRO A 69 -8.87 24.67 7.25
N LEU A 70 -8.22 24.70 6.09
CA LEU A 70 -6.85 24.19 5.97
C LEU A 70 -5.92 25.04 6.84
N SER A 71 -5.10 24.42 7.69
CA SER A 71 -4.09 25.12 8.47
C SER A 71 -2.97 25.63 7.57
N ASP A 72 -2.19 26.60 8.06
CA ASP A 72 -1.08 27.16 7.26
C ASP A 72 -0.01 26.11 6.95
N SER A 73 0.21 25.15 7.84
CA SER A 73 1.08 24.00 7.57
C SER A 73 0.55 23.17 6.39
N VAL A 74 -0.75 22.87 6.35
CA VAL A 74 -1.35 22.16 5.20
C VAL A 74 -1.18 22.95 3.91
N LYS A 75 -1.46 24.27 3.93
CA LYS A 75 -1.28 25.14 2.75
C LYS A 75 0.17 25.16 2.26
N LYS A 76 1.15 25.23 3.16
CA LYS A 76 2.59 25.17 2.83
C LYS A 76 2.95 23.85 2.18
N GLY A 77 2.47 22.73 2.72
CA GLY A 77 2.69 21.40 2.13
C GLY A 77 2.10 21.25 0.72
N LEU A 78 0.86 21.70 0.52
CA LEU A 78 0.23 21.70 -0.80
C LEU A 78 0.99 22.59 -1.79
N THR A 79 1.41 23.78 -1.35
CA THR A 79 2.22 24.69 -2.17
C THR A 79 3.56 24.03 -2.56
N TRP A 80 4.20 23.35 -1.61
CA TRP A 80 5.45 22.62 -1.87
C TRP A 80 5.24 21.50 -2.89
N LEU A 81 4.16 20.71 -2.78
CA LEU A 81 3.83 19.67 -3.76
C LEU A 81 3.68 20.27 -5.15
N VAL A 82 2.86 21.32 -5.30
CA VAL A 82 2.61 21.94 -6.61
C VAL A 82 3.90 22.51 -7.22
N LYS A 83 4.76 23.16 -6.42
CA LYS A 83 6.07 23.64 -6.88
C LYS A 83 7.05 22.53 -7.23
N SER A 84 6.84 21.32 -6.72
CA SER A 84 7.71 20.16 -6.96
C SER A 84 7.20 19.26 -8.10
N GLN A 85 6.07 19.60 -8.72
CA GLN A 85 5.57 18.90 -9.91
C GLN A 85 6.56 19.06 -11.06
N GLN A 86 6.85 17.97 -11.76
CA GLN A 86 7.75 17.98 -12.91
C GLN A 86 7.04 18.47 -14.18
N GLU A 87 7.82 18.81 -15.22
CA GLU A 87 7.27 19.30 -16.49
C GLU A 87 6.34 18.29 -17.18
N ASP A 88 6.59 16.99 -16.99
CA ASP A 88 5.76 15.90 -17.51
C ASP A 88 4.43 15.71 -16.74
N GLY A 89 4.20 16.53 -15.71
CA GLY A 89 3.01 16.51 -14.85
C GLY A 89 3.10 15.50 -13.70
N GLY A 90 4.09 14.61 -13.69
CA GLY A 90 4.30 13.68 -12.60
C GLY A 90 5.05 14.28 -11.41
N TRP A 91 5.19 13.47 -10.37
CA TRP A 91 6.05 13.74 -9.22
C TRP A 91 7.10 12.63 -9.09
N ASN A 92 8.31 13.03 -8.75
CA ASN A 92 9.41 12.14 -8.44
C ASN A 92 9.51 11.88 -6.93
N GLN A 93 10.57 11.21 -6.46
CA GLN A 93 10.70 10.85 -5.06
C GLN A 93 11.09 12.03 -4.15
N GLY A 94 11.48 13.17 -4.73
CA GLY A 94 11.69 14.42 -4.01
C GLY A 94 13.15 14.69 -3.64
N GLY A 95 14.11 14.41 -4.54
CA GLY A 95 15.51 14.85 -4.45
C GLY A 95 16.54 13.73 -4.38
N GLY A 96 16.21 12.55 -4.89
CA GLY A 96 17.10 11.39 -4.82
C GLY A 96 16.44 10.07 -5.18
N TRP A 97 17.27 9.06 -5.40
CA TRP A 97 16.85 7.73 -5.86
C TRP A 97 17.25 6.63 -4.89
N ARG A 98 16.64 5.46 -5.02
CA ARG A 98 17.01 4.29 -4.23
C ARG A 98 18.22 3.59 -4.84
N ASN A 99 19.27 3.41 -4.04
CA ASN A 99 20.38 2.53 -4.39
C ASN A 99 19.93 1.06 -4.30
N GLN A 100 20.14 0.33 -5.39
CA GLN A 100 19.80 -1.09 -5.52
C GLN A 100 20.94 -2.03 -5.09
N GLY A 101 22.07 -1.50 -4.60
CA GLY A 101 23.23 -2.28 -4.15
C GLY A 101 23.01 -3.06 -2.84
N PRO A 102 23.96 -3.92 -2.44
CA PRO A 102 23.86 -4.81 -1.27
C PRO A 102 23.64 -4.08 0.05
N ASN A 103 24.09 -2.82 0.15
CA ASN A 103 23.94 -1.94 1.30
C ASN A 103 22.78 -0.94 1.10
N GLY A 104 21.67 -1.40 0.50
CA GLY A 104 20.58 -0.58 -0.02
C GLY A 104 20.24 0.69 0.81
N GLY A 105 19.91 1.79 0.13
CA GLY A 105 19.73 3.09 0.77
C GLY A 105 19.19 4.13 -0.20
N ARG A 106 19.05 5.39 0.22
CA ARG A 106 18.69 6.51 -0.67
C ARG A 106 19.95 7.32 -0.98
N VAL A 107 20.15 7.65 -2.24
CA VAL A 107 21.22 8.57 -2.69
C VAL A 107 20.53 9.88 -3.07
N GLU A 108 21.00 10.96 -2.48
CA GLU A 108 20.46 12.30 -2.73
C GLU A 108 21.51 13.18 -3.39
N GLY A 109 21.05 14.15 -4.17
CA GLY A 109 21.94 15.10 -4.83
C GLY A 109 21.39 15.61 -6.14
N LYS A 110 21.88 16.78 -6.56
CA LYS A 110 21.42 17.45 -7.79
C LYS A 110 21.72 16.66 -9.07
N THR A 111 22.68 15.74 -9.01
CA THR A 111 23.11 14.92 -10.15
C THR A 111 22.50 13.51 -10.12
N VAL A 112 21.69 13.20 -9.11
CA VAL A 112 20.99 11.91 -9.03
C VAL A 112 19.75 11.98 -9.89
N GLU A 113 19.61 11.05 -10.82
CA GLU A 113 18.40 10.92 -11.63
C GLU A 113 17.21 10.58 -10.74
N ASP A 114 16.18 11.43 -10.76
CA ASP A 114 14.94 11.27 -9.98
C ASP A 114 13.74 11.53 -10.89
N PRO A 115 13.43 10.60 -11.81
CA PRO A 115 12.32 10.76 -12.75
C PRO A 115 10.97 10.68 -12.02
N SER A 116 9.95 11.29 -12.61
CA SER A 116 8.57 11.13 -12.16
C SER A 116 8.16 9.66 -12.11
N ASP A 117 7.53 9.25 -11.02
CA ASP A 117 7.04 7.88 -10.83
C ASP A 117 5.57 7.85 -10.42
N VAL A 118 4.93 6.70 -10.65
CA VAL A 118 3.48 6.55 -10.48
C VAL A 118 3.07 6.60 -9.01
N GLY A 119 3.78 5.90 -8.13
CA GLY A 119 3.44 5.86 -6.70
C GLY A 119 3.46 7.25 -6.06
N ASN A 120 4.52 8.04 -6.29
CA ASN A 120 4.62 9.41 -5.77
C ASN A 120 3.57 10.33 -6.40
N THR A 121 3.33 10.23 -7.71
CA THR A 121 2.28 11.01 -8.39
C THR A 121 0.89 10.71 -7.83
N CYS A 122 0.56 9.44 -7.60
CA CYS A 122 -0.72 9.04 -7.02
C CYS A 122 -0.93 9.61 -5.62
N PHE A 123 0.09 9.57 -4.76
CA PHE A 123 -0.02 10.17 -3.42
C PHE A 123 -0.18 11.70 -3.47
N ALA A 124 0.57 12.38 -4.33
CA ALA A 124 0.41 13.82 -4.52
C ALA A 124 -1.01 14.18 -5.01
N LEU A 125 -1.55 13.41 -5.96
CA LEU A 125 -2.93 13.58 -6.44
C LEU A 125 -3.96 13.35 -5.32
N LEU A 126 -3.84 12.28 -4.53
CA LEU A 126 -4.74 12.05 -3.40
C LEU A 126 -4.68 13.19 -2.39
N ALA A 127 -3.49 13.69 -2.04
CA ALA A 127 -3.34 14.79 -1.10
C ALA A 127 -4.01 16.09 -1.61
N LEU A 128 -3.78 16.44 -2.88
CA LEU A 128 -4.43 17.59 -3.53
C LEU A 128 -5.96 17.41 -3.60
N PHE A 129 -6.42 16.21 -3.95
CA PHE A 129 -7.84 15.86 -4.00
C PHE A 129 -8.51 15.99 -2.64
N ARG A 130 -7.93 15.41 -1.59
CA ARG A 130 -8.45 15.52 -0.22
C ARG A 130 -8.41 16.95 0.32
N ALA A 131 -7.48 17.79 -0.15
CA ALA A 131 -7.49 19.21 0.17
C ALA A 131 -8.60 20.01 -0.53
N GLY A 132 -9.31 19.43 -1.50
CA GLY A 132 -10.44 20.04 -2.21
C GLY A 132 -10.09 20.55 -3.62
N HIS A 133 -9.01 20.07 -4.22
CA HIS A 133 -8.62 20.41 -5.58
C HIS A 133 -8.92 19.24 -6.53
N THR A 134 -9.65 19.48 -7.61
CA THR A 134 -9.94 18.46 -8.63
C THR A 134 -9.29 18.85 -9.96
N ALA A 135 -9.45 18.05 -11.02
CA ALA A 135 -8.95 18.44 -12.34
C ALA A 135 -9.68 19.66 -12.94
N THR A 136 -10.79 20.10 -12.34
CA THR A 136 -11.64 21.20 -12.85
C THR A 136 -11.90 22.30 -11.83
N THR A 137 -11.65 22.07 -10.53
CA THR A 137 -12.00 23.00 -9.45
C THR A 137 -10.87 23.16 -8.43
N GLY A 138 -10.87 24.31 -7.74
CA GLY A 138 -9.86 24.66 -6.73
C GLY A 138 -8.59 25.27 -7.32
N ASP A 139 -7.79 25.88 -6.44
CA ASP A 139 -6.63 26.69 -6.83
C ASP A 139 -5.53 25.90 -7.56
N TYR A 140 -5.42 24.61 -7.27
CA TYR A 140 -4.40 23.71 -7.86
C TYR A 140 -4.95 22.80 -8.95
N LYS A 141 -6.07 23.17 -9.58
CA LYS A 141 -6.72 22.35 -10.61
C LYS A 141 -5.81 21.95 -11.78
N ASP A 142 -4.93 22.84 -12.21
CA ASP A 142 -4.04 22.58 -13.35
C ASP A 142 -2.95 21.57 -12.98
N ALA A 143 -2.45 21.61 -11.74
CA ALA A 143 -1.50 20.62 -11.23
C ALA A 143 -2.18 19.24 -11.13
N VAL A 144 -3.41 19.19 -10.61
CA VAL A 144 -4.20 17.95 -10.53
C VAL A 144 -4.48 17.38 -11.93
N ALA A 145 -4.89 18.20 -12.89
CA ALA A 145 -5.15 17.78 -14.26
C ALA A 145 -3.89 17.21 -14.94
N LYS A 146 -2.73 17.87 -14.78
CA LYS A 146 -1.45 17.38 -15.31
C LYS A 146 -1.03 16.04 -14.68
N GLY A 147 -1.13 15.92 -13.35
CA GLY A 147 -0.83 14.68 -12.64
C GLY A 147 -1.74 13.53 -13.04
N LEU A 148 -3.04 13.80 -13.18
CA LEU A 148 -4.00 12.79 -13.64
C LEU A 148 -3.61 12.31 -15.04
N ARG A 149 -3.31 13.22 -15.98
CA ARG A 149 -2.89 12.84 -17.34
C ARG A 149 -1.58 12.06 -17.38
N PHE A 150 -0.64 12.35 -16.48
CA PHE A 150 0.57 11.54 -16.31
C PHE A 150 0.20 10.09 -15.95
N VAL A 151 -0.66 9.89 -14.93
CA VAL A 151 -1.10 8.57 -14.49
C VAL A 151 -1.87 7.83 -15.60
N LEU A 152 -2.83 8.49 -16.24
CA LEU A 152 -3.61 7.93 -17.35
C LEU A 152 -2.69 7.47 -18.48
N GLY A 153 -1.73 8.31 -18.88
CA GLY A 153 -0.75 7.97 -19.93
C GLY A 153 0.10 6.75 -19.59
N ARG A 154 0.47 6.53 -18.32
CA ARG A 154 1.20 5.32 -17.89
C ARG A 154 0.33 4.07 -18.02
N VAL A 155 -0.93 4.14 -17.57
CA VAL A 155 -1.89 3.03 -17.67
C VAL A 155 -2.23 2.70 -19.12
N GLU A 156 -2.42 3.70 -19.96
CA GLU A 156 -2.70 3.55 -21.39
C GLU A 156 -1.60 2.76 -22.08
N ARG A 157 -0.32 3.09 -21.82
CA ARG A 157 0.85 2.38 -22.39
C ARG A 157 1.16 1.03 -21.76
N ALA A 158 0.52 0.68 -20.65
CA ALA A 158 0.81 -0.56 -19.93
C ALA A 158 0.24 -1.79 -20.66
N GLU A 159 1.07 -2.44 -21.46
CA GLU A 159 0.69 -3.63 -22.23
C GLU A 159 1.01 -4.95 -21.50
N GLY A 160 0.44 -6.04 -22.00
CA GLY A 160 0.71 -7.40 -21.55
C GLY A 160 -0.04 -7.85 -20.30
N ASP A 161 0.07 -9.15 -20.02
CA ASP A 161 -0.56 -9.82 -18.88
C ASP A 161 0.35 -9.84 -17.65
N SER A 162 0.74 -8.64 -17.21
CA SER A 162 1.42 -8.45 -15.91
C SER A 162 0.62 -7.49 -15.03
N LEU A 163 0.87 -7.55 -13.72
CA LEU A 163 0.26 -6.63 -12.77
C LEU A 163 0.87 -5.23 -12.79
N TYR A 164 1.98 -5.02 -13.51
CA TYR A 164 2.61 -3.70 -13.60
C TYR A 164 1.86 -2.73 -14.54
N ILE A 165 1.98 -1.42 -14.27
CA ILE A 165 1.36 -0.34 -15.06
C ILE A 165 2.31 0.78 -15.49
N THR A 166 3.61 0.63 -15.23
CA THR A 166 4.64 1.63 -15.54
C THR A 166 5.91 0.91 -15.98
N ASP A 167 6.83 1.58 -16.65
CA ASP A 167 8.18 1.14 -17.00
C ASP A 167 9.23 1.62 -15.99
N VAL A 168 8.92 2.65 -15.20
CA VAL A 168 9.78 3.14 -14.11
C VAL A 168 9.77 2.12 -12.96
N ARG A 169 10.93 1.49 -12.72
CA ARG A 169 11.11 0.41 -11.74
C ARG A 169 12.17 0.75 -10.71
N GLY A 170 12.10 0.08 -9.56
CA GLY A 170 13.08 0.25 -8.48
C GLY A 170 12.87 1.52 -7.66
N THR A 171 11.67 2.10 -7.67
CA THR A 171 11.35 3.24 -6.81
C THR A 171 11.45 2.86 -5.33
N GLN A 172 11.60 3.82 -4.43
CA GLN A 172 11.65 3.52 -3.00
C GLN A 172 10.36 2.83 -2.52
N LEU A 173 9.19 3.27 -3.00
CA LEU A 173 7.89 2.64 -2.69
C LEU A 173 7.86 1.19 -3.15
N GLN A 174 8.19 0.91 -4.42
CA GLN A 174 8.22 -0.45 -4.95
C GLN A 174 9.14 -1.35 -4.13
N GLY A 175 10.34 -0.87 -3.77
CA GLY A 175 11.29 -1.66 -3.00
C GLY A 175 10.98 -1.77 -1.50
N LYS A 176 10.14 -0.89 -0.92
CA LYS A 176 9.80 -0.92 0.51
C LYS A 176 8.53 -1.69 0.78
N ILE A 177 7.48 -1.40 0.03
CA ILE A 177 6.15 -1.96 0.30
C ILE A 177 5.67 -2.89 -0.82
N GLY A 178 6.36 -2.93 -1.94
CA GLY A 178 6.30 -4.02 -2.91
C GLY A 178 6.03 -3.57 -4.34
N PRO A 179 6.39 -4.40 -5.32
CA PRO A 179 6.54 -3.99 -6.71
C PRO A 179 5.25 -3.53 -7.39
N TYR A 180 4.09 -3.98 -6.93
CA TYR A 180 2.80 -3.65 -7.53
C TYR A 180 2.06 -2.51 -6.83
N VAL A 181 2.70 -1.84 -5.86
CA VAL A 181 2.09 -0.72 -5.13
C VAL A 181 1.56 0.37 -6.07
N ASP A 182 2.26 0.63 -7.17
CA ASP A 182 1.83 1.63 -8.15
C ASP A 182 0.46 1.28 -8.75
N THR A 183 0.24 0.01 -9.10
CA THR A 183 -1.04 -0.44 -9.67
C THR A 183 -2.19 -0.28 -8.67
N PHE A 184 -1.93 -0.61 -7.40
CA PHE A 184 -2.93 -0.47 -6.33
C PHE A 184 -3.24 1.01 -6.06
N LEU A 185 -2.23 1.87 -6.09
CA LEU A 185 -2.40 3.31 -5.90
C LEU A 185 -3.13 3.97 -7.06
N VAL A 186 -2.81 3.62 -8.31
CA VAL A 186 -3.57 4.09 -9.47
C VAL A 186 -5.04 3.71 -9.32
N ASN A 187 -5.31 2.45 -8.99
CA ASN A 187 -6.68 1.99 -8.80
C ASN A 187 -7.42 2.77 -7.70
N LEU A 188 -6.74 3.09 -6.59
CA LEU A 188 -7.29 3.90 -5.50
C LEU A 188 -7.58 5.35 -5.95
N VAL A 189 -6.60 6.02 -6.56
CA VAL A 189 -6.72 7.42 -6.99
C VAL A 189 -7.83 7.59 -8.01
N LEU A 190 -7.85 6.73 -9.04
CA LEU A 190 -8.88 6.79 -10.08
C LEU A 190 -10.26 6.47 -9.50
N ALA A 191 -10.36 5.54 -8.54
CA ALA A 191 -11.61 5.27 -7.84
C ALA A 191 -12.11 6.48 -7.04
N GLU A 192 -11.24 7.23 -6.34
CA GLU A 192 -11.66 8.41 -5.57
C GLU A 192 -11.95 9.62 -6.44
N MET A 193 -11.18 9.84 -7.51
CA MET A 193 -11.33 10.99 -8.41
C MET A 193 -12.46 10.82 -9.44
N ARG A 194 -13.08 9.64 -9.55
CA ARG A 194 -14.18 9.39 -10.48
C ARG A 194 -15.32 10.40 -10.27
N GLY A 195 -15.78 10.99 -11.37
CA GLY A 195 -16.76 12.08 -11.41
C GLY A 195 -16.16 13.48 -11.34
N SER A 196 -14.84 13.62 -11.20
CA SER A 196 -14.14 14.89 -11.05
C SER A 196 -12.93 15.07 -11.98
N ALA A 197 -12.79 14.20 -13.00
CA ALA A 197 -11.70 14.27 -13.97
C ALA A 197 -11.96 15.23 -15.15
N GLY A 198 -13.16 15.80 -15.25
CA GLY A 198 -13.50 16.75 -16.31
C GLY A 198 -13.42 16.10 -17.70
N PRO A 199 -12.71 16.71 -18.67
CA PRO A 199 -12.56 16.14 -20.02
C PRO A 199 -11.89 14.75 -20.05
N ASP A 200 -11.14 14.38 -19.00
CA ASP A 200 -10.43 13.11 -18.92
C ASP A 200 -11.25 12.00 -18.23
N GLU A 201 -12.54 12.21 -17.94
CA GLU A 201 -13.39 11.26 -17.21
C GLU A 201 -13.53 9.90 -17.91
N GLU A 202 -13.71 9.89 -19.23
CA GLU A 202 -13.79 8.64 -20.00
C GLU A 202 -12.47 7.85 -19.93
N ARG A 203 -11.34 8.56 -20.05
CA ARG A 203 -10.00 7.97 -19.90
C ARG A 203 -9.78 7.44 -18.49
N LEU A 204 -10.23 8.15 -17.46
CA LEU A 204 -10.22 7.69 -16.08
C LEU A 204 -11.01 6.40 -15.90
N VAL A 205 -12.22 6.32 -16.43
CA VAL A 205 -13.06 5.12 -16.34
C VAL A 205 -12.39 3.93 -17.04
N ALA A 206 -11.82 4.14 -18.22
CA ALA A 206 -11.08 3.12 -18.96
C ALA A 206 -9.84 2.64 -18.17
N ALA A 207 -9.06 3.57 -17.62
CA ALA A 207 -7.88 3.26 -16.83
C ALA A 207 -8.23 2.51 -15.54
N LEU A 208 -9.27 2.94 -14.80
CA LEU A 208 -9.77 2.26 -13.61
C LEU A 208 -10.24 0.84 -13.93
N THR A 209 -10.94 0.66 -15.05
CA THR A 209 -11.36 -0.66 -15.53
C THR A 209 -10.14 -1.54 -15.82
N LYS A 210 -9.11 -1.01 -16.50
CA LYS A 210 -7.88 -1.74 -16.82
C LYS A 210 -7.12 -2.14 -15.55
N THR A 211 -6.92 -1.22 -14.60
CA THR A 211 -6.19 -1.51 -13.36
C THR A 211 -6.93 -2.49 -12.47
N MET A 212 -8.25 -2.35 -12.31
CA MET A 212 -9.04 -3.29 -11.51
C MET A 212 -9.04 -4.68 -12.12
N ASN A 213 -9.15 -4.82 -13.45
CA ASN A 213 -9.05 -6.11 -14.11
C ASN A 213 -7.66 -6.76 -13.91
N LYS A 214 -6.58 -5.97 -13.94
CA LYS A 214 -5.23 -6.47 -13.61
C LYS A 214 -5.17 -6.99 -12.16
N ILE A 215 -5.71 -6.24 -11.19
CA ILE A 215 -5.78 -6.67 -9.78
C ILE A 215 -6.56 -7.98 -9.65
N VAL A 216 -7.79 -8.03 -10.17
CA VAL A 216 -8.67 -9.21 -10.06
C VAL A 216 -8.05 -10.45 -10.71
N ARG A 217 -7.40 -10.30 -11.87
CA ARG A 217 -6.77 -11.41 -12.59
C ARG A 217 -5.58 -12.01 -11.84
N HIS A 218 -4.78 -11.18 -11.18
CA HIS A 218 -3.54 -11.62 -10.53
C HIS A 218 -3.71 -11.95 -9.05
N GLN A 219 -4.91 -11.75 -8.49
CA GLN A 219 -5.19 -12.09 -7.10
C GLN A 219 -5.36 -13.61 -6.94
N GLY A 220 -4.55 -14.20 -6.07
CA GLY A 220 -4.65 -15.60 -5.66
C GLY A 220 -5.95 -15.90 -4.92
N ALA A 221 -6.26 -17.19 -4.77
CA ALA A 221 -7.44 -17.63 -4.02
C ALA A 221 -7.40 -17.23 -2.54
N ASP A 222 -6.21 -17.04 -1.99
CA ASP A 222 -5.89 -16.54 -0.65
C ASP A 222 -5.97 -15.02 -0.53
N GLY A 223 -6.20 -14.30 -1.63
CA GLY A 223 -6.21 -12.83 -1.68
C GLY A 223 -4.83 -12.21 -1.93
N GLY A 224 -3.76 -13.00 -1.96
CA GLY A 224 -2.39 -12.54 -2.17
C GLY A 224 -2.02 -12.36 -3.65
N PHE A 225 -0.77 -11.95 -3.91
CA PHE A 225 -0.24 -11.74 -5.25
C PHE A 225 1.15 -12.34 -5.37
N ALA A 226 1.40 -13.07 -6.46
CA ALA A 226 2.71 -13.66 -6.72
C ALA A 226 3.78 -12.58 -6.88
N ASN A 227 4.94 -12.75 -6.24
CA ASN A 227 6.06 -11.80 -6.21
C ASN A 227 5.75 -10.45 -5.53
N GLN A 228 4.70 -10.36 -4.72
CA GLN A 228 4.42 -9.19 -3.89
C GLN A 228 5.24 -9.22 -2.58
N GLY A 229 6.57 -9.20 -2.74
CA GLY A 229 7.53 -9.08 -1.63
C GLY A 229 7.84 -7.62 -1.27
N GLY A 230 8.69 -7.40 -0.27
CA GLY A 230 9.10 -6.07 0.17
C GLY A 230 9.62 -6.09 1.61
N TRP A 231 9.98 -4.92 2.13
CA TRP A 231 10.29 -4.75 3.56
C TRP A 231 9.03 -4.85 4.42
N ALA A 232 7.98 -4.13 4.05
CA ALA A 232 6.68 -4.13 4.72
C ALA A 232 5.53 -4.36 3.71
N PRO A 233 5.47 -5.53 3.04
CA PRO A 233 4.48 -5.82 2.00
C PRO A 233 3.03 -5.73 2.49
N THR A 234 2.82 -5.84 3.81
CA THR A 234 1.51 -5.64 4.44
C THR A 234 0.89 -4.29 4.05
N LEU A 235 1.68 -3.21 3.94
CA LEU A 235 1.17 -1.87 3.64
C LEU A 235 0.65 -1.77 2.20
N SER A 236 1.34 -2.40 1.24
CA SER A 236 0.86 -2.45 -0.15
C SER A 236 -0.39 -3.31 -0.29
N MET A 237 -0.53 -4.40 0.47
CA MET A 237 -1.80 -5.14 0.54
C MET A 237 -2.90 -4.29 1.17
N GLY A 238 -2.55 -3.46 2.16
CA GLY A 238 -3.44 -2.46 2.74
C GLY A 238 -4.02 -1.49 1.70
N LEU A 239 -3.15 -0.98 0.82
CA LEU A 239 -3.53 -0.11 -0.30
C LEU A 239 -4.35 -0.86 -1.36
N CYS A 240 -3.99 -2.11 -1.68
CA CYS A 240 -4.76 -2.95 -2.60
C CYS A 240 -6.21 -3.14 -2.12
N ASN A 241 -6.39 -3.62 -0.89
CA ASN A 241 -7.71 -3.88 -0.32
C ASN A 241 -8.55 -2.59 -0.23
N LYS A 242 -7.92 -1.48 0.19
CA LYS A 242 -8.55 -0.16 0.19
C LYS A 242 -9.01 0.22 -1.22
N SER A 243 -8.15 0.06 -2.23
CA SER A 243 -8.48 0.42 -3.61
C SER A 243 -9.69 -0.35 -4.15
N VAL A 244 -9.79 -1.65 -3.87
CA VAL A 244 -10.93 -2.50 -4.26
C VAL A 244 -12.21 -2.03 -3.57
N ALA A 245 -12.14 -1.81 -2.26
CA ALA A 245 -13.29 -1.40 -1.47
C ALA A 245 -13.77 0.02 -1.85
N ARG A 246 -12.86 0.97 -2.06
CA ARG A 246 -13.18 2.34 -2.49
C ARG A 246 -13.74 2.39 -3.91
N ALA A 247 -13.22 1.59 -4.82
CA ALA A 247 -13.81 1.44 -6.15
C ALA A 247 -15.26 0.92 -6.07
N ARG A 248 -15.51 -0.09 -5.23
CA ARG A 248 -16.88 -0.60 -5.02
C ARG A 248 -17.81 0.46 -4.44
N GLN A 249 -17.33 1.19 -3.42
CA GLN A 249 -18.05 2.31 -2.83
C GLN A 249 -18.39 3.38 -3.87
N ASN A 250 -17.57 3.56 -4.91
CA ASN A 250 -17.78 4.53 -5.98
C ASN A 250 -18.31 3.92 -7.30
N GLY A 251 -19.08 2.84 -7.21
CA GLY A 251 -19.88 2.32 -8.33
C GLY A 251 -19.14 1.36 -9.27
N VAL A 252 -18.05 0.74 -8.83
CA VAL A 252 -17.39 -0.38 -9.55
C VAL A 252 -17.96 -1.71 -9.08
N GLU A 253 -18.54 -2.46 -9.99
CA GLU A 253 -18.97 -3.83 -9.79
C GLU A 253 -17.77 -4.76 -9.97
N VAL A 254 -17.47 -5.54 -8.93
CA VAL A 254 -16.44 -6.58 -8.91
C VAL A 254 -17.04 -7.84 -8.27
N ASP A 255 -16.55 -9.01 -8.69
CA ASP A 255 -16.93 -10.29 -8.12
C ASP A 255 -16.83 -10.25 -6.58
N ARG A 256 -17.89 -10.69 -5.90
CA ARG A 256 -18.00 -10.60 -4.43
C ARG A 256 -16.80 -11.24 -3.71
N ARG A 257 -16.24 -12.31 -4.30
CA ARG A 257 -15.13 -13.07 -3.72
C ARG A 257 -13.88 -12.21 -3.55
N VAL A 258 -13.68 -11.20 -4.39
CA VAL A 258 -12.54 -10.27 -4.29
C VAL A 258 -12.64 -9.43 -3.00
N LEU A 259 -13.83 -8.91 -2.70
CA LEU A 259 -14.07 -8.16 -1.46
C LEU A 259 -14.07 -9.07 -0.23
N GLU A 260 -14.58 -10.29 -0.34
CA GLU A 260 -14.55 -11.30 0.73
C GLU A 260 -13.10 -11.66 1.11
N ARG A 261 -12.21 -11.84 0.12
CA ARG A 261 -10.77 -12.02 0.33
C ARG A 261 -10.14 -10.81 1.01
N ALA A 262 -10.44 -9.60 0.54
CA ALA A 262 -9.95 -8.37 1.16
C ALA A 262 -10.39 -8.23 2.62
N LEU A 263 -11.64 -8.58 2.94
CA LEU A 263 -12.17 -8.57 4.30
C LEU A 263 -11.51 -9.65 5.18
N ALA A 264 -11.28 -10.85 4.65
CA ALA A 264 -10.60 -11.93 5.37
C ALA A 264 -9.15 -11.58 5.71
N ASP A 265 -8.41 -11.02 4.75
CA ASP A 265 -7.05 -10.52 4.95
C ASP A 265 -7.03 -9.34 5.95
N ALA A 266 -7.96 -8.39 5.83
CA ALA A 266 -8.08 -7.27 6.77
C ALA A 266 -8.32 -7.72 8.22
N LYS A 267 -9.18 -8.72 8.43
CA LYS A 267 -9.41 -9.32 9.76
C LYS A 267 -8.15 -9.96 10.32
N THR A 268 -7.43 -10.72 9.49
CA THR A 268 -6.16 -11.35 9.88
C THR A 268 -5.13 -10.29 10.30
N ALA A 269 -5.01 -9.21 9.54
CA ALA A 269 -4.09 -8.12 9.88
C ALA A 269 -4.51 -7.34 11.13
N ALA A 270 -5.81 -7.19 11.40
CA ALA A 270 -6.32 -6.60 12.63
C ALA A 270 -5.99 -7.42 13.89
N GLU A 271 -5.66 -8.71 13.75
CA GLU A 271 -5.13 -9.54 14.83
C GLU A 271 -3.61 -9.35 15.04
N GLY A 272 -2.98 -8.44 14.30
CA GLY A 272 -1.54 -8.22 14.32
C GLY A 272 -0.74 -9.34 13.64
N LYS A 273 -1.40 -10.17 12.82
CA LYS A 273 -0.74 -11.21 12.04
C LYS A 273 -0.34 -10.65 10.67
N ALA A 274 0.91 -10.86 10.29
CA ALA A 274 1.36 -10.52 8.95
C ALA A 274 0.78 -11.50 7.90
N LEU A 275 0.81 -11.10 6.63
CA LEU A 275 0.48 -11.96 5.50
C LEU A 275 1.28 -13.27 5.59
N ALA A 276 0.64 -14.40 5.27
CA ALA A 276 1.34 -15.65 5.04
C ALA A 276 2.22 -15.49 3.78
N SER A 277 3.45 -15.02 3.96
CA SER A 277 4.38 -14.84 2.85
C SER A 277 5.06 -16.16 2.50
N GLY A 278 5.14 -16.47 1.20
CA GLY A 278 6.20 -17.34 0.67
C GLY A 278 7.60 -16.79 1.02
N PRO A 279 8.67 -17.56 0.79
CA PRO A 279 9.99 -17.29 1.37
C PRO A 279 10.49 -15.88 1.04
N ALA A 280 10.80 -15.11 2.09
CA ALA A 280 11.39 -13.78 1.97
C ALA A 280 12.83 -13.88 1.41
N PRO A 281 13.31 -12.90 0.62
CA PRO A 281 14.73 -12.77 0.34
C PRO A 281 15.50 -12.50 1.64
N ALA A 282 16.76 -12.96 1.68
CA ALA A 282 17.60 -12.99 2.87
C ALA A 282 17.63 -11.64 3.63
N ALA A 283 17.47 -11.74 4.94
CA ALA A 283 17.38 -10.63 5.87
C ALA A 283 18.58 -9.67 5.74
N VAL A 284 18.30 -8.36 5.68
CA VAL A 284 19.27 -7.36 6.10
C VAL A 284 19.33 -7.44 7.63
N ALA A 285 20.49 -7.73 8.19
CA ALA A 285 20.67 -7.90 9.63
C ALA A 285 20.08 -6.70 10.39
N ALA A 286 19.26 -6.98 11.41
CA ALA A 286 18.75 -5.98 12.31
C ALA A 286 19.91 -5.18 12.93
N LEU A 287 19.92 -3.87 12.74
CA LEU A 287 20.81 -2.98 13.50
C LEU A 287 20.38 -3.02 14.98
N PRO A 288 21.31 -3.14 15.93
CA PRO A 288 20.95 -3.18 17.34
C PRO A 288 20.39 -1.81 17.76
N ALA A 289 19.26 -1.82 18.46
CA ALA A 289 18.76 -0.65 19.17
C ALA A 289 19.81 -0.20 20.20
N GLY A 290 20.54 0.87 19.89
CA GLY A 290 21.34 1.56 20.88
C GLY A 290 20.43 2.04 22.01
N LYS A 291 20.92 1.99 23.26
CA LYS A 291 20.21 2.57 24.41
C LYS A 291 20.11 4.09 24.25
N ALA A 292 19.18 4.57 23.43
CA ALA A 292 18.66 5.91 23.57
C ALA A 292 17.84 5.94 24.87
N LYS A 293 18.18 6.85 25.78
CA LYS A 293 17.22 7.23 26.83
C LYS A 293 15.92 7.58 26.13
N ALA A 294 14.80 7.06 26.61
CA ALA A 294 13.46 7.42 26.14
C ALA A 294 13.36 8.94 26.15
N GLY A 295 13.46 9.54 24.97
CA GLY A 295 13.13 10.95 24.75
C GLY A 295 11.63 11.09 24.88
N ASP A 296 11.20 12.24 25.39
CA ASP A 296 9.80 12.61 25.57
C ASP A 296 8.97 12.31 24.30
N PRO A 297 7.95 11.43 24.35
CA PRO A 297 7.12 11.04 23.20
C PRO A 297 6.35 12.21 22.54
N GLY A 298 6.42 13.42 23.09
CA GLY A 298 5.88 14.64 22.49
C GLY A 298 6.80 15.37 21.50
N ALA A 299 8.03 14.89 21.28
CA ALA A 299 9.03 15.58 20.47
C ALA A 299 9.10 15.05 19.04
N TYR A 300 8.33 15.65 18.14
CA TYR A 300 8.64 15.69 16.71
C TYR A 300 9.84 16.62 16.50
N ALA A 301 11.03 16.20 16.93
CA ALA A 301 12.22 17.05 16.90
C ALA A 301 12.95 16.91 15.55
N ALA A 302 13.04 18.01 14.81
CA ALA A 302 14.01 18.17 13.74
C ALA A 302 15.43 18.20 14.32
N PRO A 303 16.42 17.49 13.76
CA PRO A 303 17.80 17.65 14.21
C PRO A 303 18.42 18.94 13.65
N PRO A 304 19.31 19.61 14.41
CA PRO A 304 20.14 20.69 13.89
C PRO A 304 21.15 20.12 12.90
N GLY A 305 21.39 20.82 11.80
CA GLY A 305 22.25 20.36 10.72
C GLY A 305 23.71 20.14 11.15
N ALA A 306 24.32 19.05 10.67
CA ALA A 306 25.73 18.95 10.34
C ALA A 306 26.02 17.64 9.61
N SER A 307 26.74 17.76 8.51
CA SER A 307 27.56 16.74 7.85
C SER A 307 28.55 16.08 8.80
N ALA A 308 28.76 14.75 8.72
CA ALA A 308 30.09 14.13 8.77
C ALA A 308 30.03 12.60 8.66
N GLU A 309 30.99 12.09 7.89
CA GLU A 309 31.43 10.70 7.79
C GLU A 309 31.87 10.14 9.15
N GLY A 310 31.66 8.85 9.40
CA GLY A 310 32.20 8.19 10.58
C GLY A 310 31.74 6.75 10.76
N ALA A 311 32.58 5.80 10.36
CA ALA A 311 32.43 4.37 10.63
C ALA A 311 32.54 4.08 12.13
N PHE A 312 31.75 3.13 12.65
CA PHE A 312 31.96 2.58 13.99
C PHE A 312 31.82 1.06 14.04
N SER A 313 32.93 0.41 14.39
CA SER A 313 33.07 -0.98 14.80
C SER A 313 32.85 -1.14 16.31
N GLY A 314 32.12 -2.16 16.76
CA GLY A 314 32.06 -2.49 18.19
C GLY A 314 31.22 -3.74 18.49
N ARG A 315 31.86 -4.74 19.11
CA ARG A 315 31.33 -6.07 19.44
C ARG A 315 30.20 -6.06 20.48
N SER A 316 29.35 -7.06 20.33
CA SER A 316 28.08 -7.35 21.01
C SER A 316 28.21 -8.15 22.31
N ALA A 317 27.19 -8.02 23.16
CA ALA A 317 26.78 -9.04 24.13
C ALA A 317 25.24 -9.01 24.35
N GLY A 318 24.57 -10.09 23.92
CA GLY A 318 23.44 -10.76 24.59
C GLY A 318 22.04 -10.12 24.65
N PHE A 319 21.12 -10.61 23.82
CA PHE A 319 19.83 -11.14 24.30
C PHE A 319 19.40 -12.31 23.40
N ALA A 320 19.28 -13.49 24.01
CA ALA A 320 18.71 -14.70 23.41
C ALA A 320 17.27 -14.84 23.91
N GLY A 321 16.31 -15.07 23.01
CA GLY A 321 14.93 -15.37 23.38
C GLY A 321 13.96 -15.37 22.19
N ALA A 322 13.58 -16.58 21.77
CA ALA A 322 12.46 -16.95 20.90
C ALA A 322 12.50 -16.46 19.44
N GLY A 323 12.90 -17.37 18.55
CA GLY A 323 12.90 -17.22 17.09
C GLY A 323 11.49 -17.10 16.49
N GLY A 324 11.39 -16.17 15.55
CA GLY A 324 10.29 -15.92 14.63
C GLY A 324 10.73 -14.82 13.69
N VAL A 325 11.38 -15.20 12.59
CA VAL A 325 12.03 -14.28 11.65
C VAL A 325 10.96 -13.52 10.85
N GLY A 326 10.74 -12.25 11.20
CA GLY A 326 10.09 -11.17 10.44
C GLY A 326 8.83 -11.50 9.62
N GLY A 327 7.65 -11.34 10.22
CA GLY A 327 6.40 -11.26 9.45
C GLY A 327 6.40 -10.07 8.47
N GLY A 328 5.60 -10.13 7.41
CA GLY A 328 5.45 -9.08 6.38
C GLY A 328 5.01 -7.67 6.85
N ASP A 329 4.97 -7.41 8.17
CA ASP A 329 4.81 -6.10 8.81
C ASP A 329 6.13 -5.54 9.39
N ALA A 330 7.26 -6.16 9.08
CA ALA A 330 8.59 -5.80 9.58
C ALA A 330 8.69 -5.79 11.13
N GLY A 331 7.81 -6.51 11.83
CA GLY A 331 7.74 -6.51 13.29
C GLY A 331 7.07 -5.28 13.91
N VAL A 332 6.48 -4.39 13.10
CA VAL A 332 5.81 -3.17 13.56
C VAL A 332 4.29 -3.38 13.53
N LYS A 333 3.71 -3.66 14.70
CA LYS A 333 2.27 -3.92 14.86
C LYS A 333 1.36 -2.80 14.34
N LEU A 334 1.84 -1.56 14.36
CA LEU A 334 1.13 -0.41 13.80
C LEU A 334 0.81 -0.60 12.30
N TYR A 335 1.67 -1.28 11.55
CA TYR A 335 1.45 -1.54 10.13
C TYR A 335 0.31 -2.53 9.93
N SER A 336 0.43 -3.74 10.46
CA SER A 336 -0.59 -4.79 10.34
C SER A 336 -1.93 -4.36 10.94
N PHE A 337 -1.92 -3.84 12.18
CA PHE A 337 -3.16 -3.42 12.83
C PHE A 337 -3.81 -2.20 12.16
N GLY A 338 -3.02 -1.17 11.82
CA GLY A 338 -3.52 0.05 11.19
C GLY A 338 -4.23 -0.24 9.87
N ARG A 339 -3.59 -1.00 8.96
CA ARG A 339 -4.26 -1.40 7.72
C ARG A 339 -5.41 -2.38 7.94
N GLY A 340 -5.31 -3.30 8.90
CA GLY A 340 -6.38 -4.24 9.24
C GLY A 340 -7.66 -3.53 9.67
N ALA A 341 -7.54 -2.57 10.59
CA ALA A 341 -8.65 -1.76 11.07
C ALA A 341 -9.23 -0.85 9.97
N GLY A 342 -8.36 -0.23 9.16
CA GLY A 342 -8.77 0.57 8.00
C GLY A 342 -9.52 -0.23 6.94
N ASN A 343 -8.94 -1.35 6.49
CA ASN A 343 -9.52 -2.16 5.43
C ASN A 343 -10.79 -2.91 5.86
N THR A 344 -10.90 -3.33 7.13
CA THR A 344 -12.14 -3.93 7.64
C THR A 344 -13.28 -2.91 7.53
N GLN A 345 -13.02 -1.64 7.88
CA GLN A 345 -13.98 -0.56 7.73
C GLN A 345 -14.31 -0.26 6.26
N ASP A 346 -13.31 -0.18 5.38
CA ASP A 346 -13.53 0.06 3.94
C ASP A 346 -14.37 -1.05 3.30
N ALA A 347 -14.09 -2.32 3.64
CA ALA A 347 -14.83 -3.45 3.11
C ALA A 347 -16.28 -3.46 3.59
N VAL A 348 -16.51 -3.17 4.88
CA VAL A 348 -17.87 -2.98 5.43
C VAL A 348 -18.59 -1.82 4.77
N ASN A 349 -17.89 -0.72 4.46
CA ASN A 349 -18.47 0.41 3.73
C ASN A 349 -18.94 -0.01 2.33
N GLY A 350 -18.18 -0.86 1.62
CA GLY A 350 -18.62 -1.46 0.36
C GLY A 350 -19.90 -2.30 0.55
N LEU A 351 -19.95 -3.13 1.60
CA LEU A 351 -21.14 -3.93 1.92
C LEU A 351 -22.34 -3.08 2.36
N ARG A 352 -22.14 -1.90 2.96
CA ARG A 352 -23.22 -0.97 3.34
C ARG A 352 -23.91 -0.41 2.11
N VAL A 353 -23.15 -0.07 1.06
CA VAL A 353 -23.72 0.35 -0.23
C VAL A 353 -24.55 -0.78 -0.85
N ASP A 354 -24.04 -2.02 -0.84
CA ASP A 354 -24.78 -3.17 -1.35
C ASP A 354 -26.02 -3.48 -0.50
N GLY A 355 -25.90 -3.38 0.83
CA GLY A 355 -26.98 -3.61 1.77
C GLY A 355 -28.09 -2.57 1.65
N ALA A 356 -27.76 -1.30 1.37
CA ALA A 356 -28.76 -0.27 1.08
C ALA A 356 -29.58 -0.65 -0.17
N LYS A 357 -28.91 -1.04 -1.27
CA LYS A 357 -29.59 -1.53 -2.48
C LYS A 357 -30.44 -2.79 -2.22
N ALA A 358 -29.90 -3.74 -1.46
CA ALA A 358 -30.61 -4.97 -1.09
C ALA A 358 -31.87 -4.67 -0.27
N LYS A 359 -31.82 -3.74 0.69
CA LYS A 359 -32.99 -3.31 1.46
C LYS A 359 -34.09 -2.72 0.56
N GLU A 360 -33.73 -2.00 -0.51
CA GLU A 360 -34.71 -1.50 -1.48
C GLU A 360 -35.32 -2.63 -2.32
N VAL A 361 -34.53 -3.62 -2.76
CA VAL A 361 -35.05 -4.82 -3.45
C VAL A 361 -36.05 -5.58 -2.59
N LEU A 362 -35.83 -5.66 -1.28
CA LEU A 362 -36.75 -6.35 -0.36
C LEU A 362 -38.10 -5.63 -0.21
N LYS A 363 -38.13 -4.30 -0.39
CA LYS A 363 -39.36 -3.49 -0.35
C LYS A 363 -40.10 -3.50 -1.70
N ASP A 364 -39.41 -3.80 -2.79
CA ASP A 364 -40.01 -3.80 -4.13
C ASP A 364 -40.98 -4.98 -4.31
N LEU A 365 -42.26 -4.66 -4.49
CA LEU A 365 -43.31 -5.64 -4.75
C LEU A 365 -43.12 -6.35 -6.10
N LYS A 366 -42.40 -5.74 -7.05
CA LYS A 366 -42.10 -6.30 -8.37
C LYS A 366 -40.86 -7.19 -8.40
N ALA A 367 -40.05 -7.18 -7.34
CA ALA A 367 -38.87 -8.02 -7.27
C ALA A 367 -39.25 -9.50 -7.17
N THR A 368 -38.60 -10.32 -7.99
CA THR A 368 -38.75 -11.78 -8.01
C THR A 368 -38.29 -12.41 -6.69
N ASP A 369 -38.76 -13.63 -6.40
CA ASP A 369 -38.34 -14.37 -5.20
C ASP A 369 -36.83 -14.57 -5.14
N LYS A 370 -36.20 -14.85 -6.29
CA LYS A 370 -34.74 -14.97 -6.41
C LYS A 370 -34.03 -13.67 -6.04
N GLN A 371 -34.49 -12.53 -6.56
CA GLN A 371 -33.90 -11.22 -6.22
C GLN A 371 -34.05 -10.91 -4.73
N LYS A 372 -35.21 -11.24 -4.14
CA LYS A 372 -35.44 -11.06 -2.70
C LYS A 372 -34.57 -12.00 -1.86
N GLU A 373 -34.31 -13.22 -2.33
CA GLU A 373 -33.40 -14.16 -1.67
C GLU A 373 -31.95 -13.65 -1.67
N GLU A 374 -31.43 -13.23 -2.82
CA GLU A 374 -30.09 -12.64 -2.95
C GLU A 374 -29.94 -11.37 -2.10
N ALA A 375 -31.00 -10.56 -2.01
CA ALA A 375 -31.04 -9.37 -1.16
C ALA A 375 -31.01 -9.72 0.34
N ARG A 376 -31.76 -10.74 0.79
CA ARG A 376 -31.70 -11.25 2.17
C ARG A 376 -30.31 -11.74 2.52
N GLU A 377 -29.67 -12.47 1.61
CA GLU A 377 -28.31 -12.96 1.83
C GLU A 377 -27.30 -11.81 1.94
N THR A 378 -27.43 -10.79 1.10
CA THR A 378 -26.59 -9.58 1.17
C THR A 378 -26.73 -8.86 2.50
N VAL A 379 -27.95 -8.67 2.99
CA VAL A 379 -28.22 -8.06 4.31
C VAL A 379 -27.65 -8.92 5.45
N LYS A 380 -27.78 -10.24 5.38
CA LYS A 380 -27.18 -11.16 6.37
C LYS A 380 -25.66 -11.02 6.42
N ARG A 381 -24.99 -11.05 5.26
CA ARG A 381 -23.53 -10.90 5.15
C ARG A 381 -23.06 -9.54 5.67
N LEU A 382 -23.79 -8.46 5.37
CA LEU A 382 -23.53 -7.13 5.94
C LEU A 382 -23.56 -7.18 7.48
N GLY A 383 -24.61 -7.73 8.08
CA GLY A 383 -24.72 -7.80 9.54
C GLY A 383 -23.58 -8.61 10.20
N GLU A 384 -23.14 -9.70 9.57
CA GLU A 384 -21.97 -10.47 10.03
C GLU A 384 -20.67 -9.67 9.94
N ALA A 385 -20.46 -8.95 8.84
CA ALA A 385 -19.30 -8.10 8.63
C ALA A 385 -19.28 -6.90 9.60
N GLU A 386 -20.43 -6.28 9.87
CA GLU A 386 -20.54 -5.19 10.85
C GLU A 386 -20.21 -5.67 12.26
N ARG A 387 -20.75 -6.80 12.71
CA ARG A 387 -20.39 -7.36 14.04
C ARG A 387 -18.90 -7.64 14.18
N ALA A 388 -18.27 -8.14 13.12
CA ALA A 388 -16.82 -8.36 13.13
C ALA A 388 -16.04 -7.03 13.16
N ASN A 389 -16.46 -6.04 12.36
CA ASN A 389 -15.85 -4.72 12.34
C ASN A 389 -15.99 -3.99 13.69
N ASP A 390 -17.11 -4.14 14.39
CA ASP A 390 -17.31 -3.52 15.71
C ASP A 390 -16.25 -3.94 16.72
N LYS A 391 -15.84 -5.22 16.70
CA LYS A 391 -14.77 -5.73 17.55
C LYS A 391 -13.44 -5.05 17.21
N VAL A 392 -13.12 -4.98 15.92
CA VAL A 392 -11.88 -4.35 15.43
C VAL A 392 -11.84 -2.85 15.75
N GLN A 393 -12.94 -2.11 15.50
CA GLN A 393 -13.00 -0.67 15.77
C GLN A 393 -13.04 -0.36 17.28
N GLY A 394 -13.59 -1.27 18.10
CA GLY A 394 -13.52 -1.19 19.55
C GLY A 394 -12.07 -1.34 20.05
N GLN A 395 -11.33 -2.31 19.52
CA GLN A 395 -9.91 -2.47 19.81
C GLN A 395 -9.10 -1.27 19.33
N LEU A 396 -9.36 -0.76 18.11
CA LEU A 396 -8.68 0.41 17.55
C LEU A 396 -8.73 1.60 18.51
N ALA A 397 -9.91 1.94 19.02
CA ALA A 397 -10.11 3.04 19.94
C ALA A 397 -9.28 2.92 21.25
N ALA A 398 -9.06 1.70 21.73
CA ALA A 398 -8.19 1.47 22.89
C ALA A 398 -6.71 1.57 22.51
N THR A 399 -6.32 0.94 21.40
CA THR A 399 -4.93 0.80 20.96
C THR A 399 -4.30 2.13 20.53
N VAL A 400 -5.04 3.03 19.89
CA VAL A 400 -4.51 4.34 19.44
C VAL A 400 -4.15 5.30 20.58
N ARG A 401 -4.58 4.98 21.81
CA ARG A 401 -4.23 5.72 23.03
C ARG A 401 -2.88 5.29 23.60
N ASP A 402 -2.37 4.12 23.21
CA ASP A 402 -1.06 3.63 23.62
C ASP A 402 0.05 4.32 22.81
N GLU A 403 0.86 5.14 23.47
CA GLU A 403 1.96 5.87 22.84
C GLU A 403 3.01 4.94 22.24
N LYS A 404 3.29 3.78 22.84
CA LYS A 404 4.26 2.82 22.29
C LYS A 404 3.77 2.20 20.99
N PHE A 405 2.46 1.96 20.90
CA PHE A 405 1.85 1.49 19.67
C PHE A 405 1.94 2.55 18.57
N VAL A 406 1.58 3.79 18.89
CA VAL A 406 1.57 4.90 17.93
C VAL A 406 3.00 5.26 17.48
N ALA A 407 3.99 5.09 18.35
CA ALA A 407 5.38 5.39 18.02
C ALA A 407 5.94 4.52 16.88
N GLY A 408 5.37 3.33 16.65
CA GLY A 408 5.83 2.46 15.56
C GLY A 408 7.34 2.18 15.66
N PHE A 409 8.08 2.44 14.58
CA PHE A 409 9.53 2.29 14.54
C PHE A 409 10.31 3.54 15.02
N GLY A 410 9.66 4.66 15.31
CA GLY A 410 10.34 5.88 15.77
C GLY A 410 9.60 7.21 15.62
N SER A 411 8.29 7.20 15.29
CA SER A 411 7.47 8.37 14.92
C SER A 411 8.11 9.24 13.84
N ASN A 412 7.61 9.17 12.60
CA ASN A 412 8.02 9.91 11.39
C ASN A 412 8.76 9.10 10.31
N GLY A 413 8.43 7.83 10.12
CA GLY A 413 8.68 7.12 8.84
C GLY A 413 7.50 7.25 7.88
N GLY A 414 7.75 7.11 6.58
CA GLY A 414 6.66 7.16 5.60
C GLY A 414 5.63 6.03 5.79
N GLU A 415 6.07 4.85 6.22
CA GLU A 415 5.20 3.72 6.54
C GLU A 415 4.23 4.02 7.69
N GLU A 416 4.67 4.71 8.74
CA GLU A 416 3.81 5.17 9.84
C GLU A 416 2.70 6.09 9.33
N PHE A 417 3.00 7.00 8.39
CA PHE A 417 1.98 7.89 7.84
C PHE A 417 0.88 7.13 7.10
N LEU A 418 1.18 6.01 6.44
CA LEU A 418 0.15 5.14 5.86
C LEU A 418 -0.74 4.53 6.93
N SER A 419 -0.14 4.01 8.01
CA SER A 419 -0.90 3.49 9.14
C SER A 419 -1.77 4.56 9.77
N PHE A 420 -1.23 5.77 9.98
CA PHE A 420 -2.00 6.89 10.52
C PHE A 420 -3.13 7.29 9.58
N MET A 421 -2.93 7.27 8.27
CA MET A 421 -3.99 7.52 7.29
C MET A 421 -5.11 6.47 7.44
N HIS A 422 -4.78 5.19 7.45
CA HIS A 422 -5.78 4.12 7.64
C HIS A 422 -6.57 4.28 8.95
N ILE A 423 -5.88 4.58 10.05
CA ILE A 423 -6.48 4.81 11.37
C ILE A 423 -7.39 6.05 11.35
N SER A 424 -6.91 7.15 10.79
CA SER A 424 -7.63 8.43 10.75
C SER A 424 -8.92 8.30 9.93
N GLU A 425 -8.89 7.61 8.79
CA GLU A 425 -10.09 7.38 7.97
C GLU A 425 -11.14 6.50 8.67
N SER A 426 -10.72 5.54 9.51
CA SER A 426 -11.65 4.75 10.32
C SER A 426 -12.25 5.57 11.46
N LEU A 427 -11.41 6.32 12.18
CA LEU A 427 -11.85 7.11 13.33
C LEU A 427 -12.75 8.28 12.92
N VAL A 428 -12.46 8.97 11.82
CA VAL A 428 -13.32 10.08 11.35
C VAL A 428 -14.75 9.61 11.03
N LEU A 429 -14.90 8.41 10.45
CA LEU A 429 -16.22 7.84 10.19
C LEU A 429 -16.93 7.45 11.49
N LYS A 430 -16.20 6.91 12.47
CA LYS A 430 -16.74 6.60 13.80
C LYS A 430 -17.19 7.87 14.53
N GLY A 431 -16.41 8.95 14.44
CA GLY A 431 -16.62 10.20 15.15
C GLY A 431 -16.38 10.09 16.66
N GLY A 432 -16.91 11.06 17.41
CA GLY A 432 -16.81 11.11 18.87
C GLY A 432 -15.41 11.43 19.40
N LYS A 433 -15.21 11.22 20.71
CA LYS A 433 -13.99 11.63 21.42
C LYS A 433 -12.72 10.98 20.89
N ASP A 434 -12.78 9.70 20.52
CA ASP A 434 -11.63 8.97 19.96
C ASP A 434 -11.08 9.66 18.72
N TRP A 435 -11.97 10.13 17.84
CA TRP A 435 -11.60 10.88 16.65
C TRP A 435 -11.00 12.24 16.99
N THR A 436 -11.66 13.02 17.85
CA THR A 436 -11.19 14.39 18.17
C THR A 436 -9.83 14.39 18.85
N ASP A 437 -9.60 13.43 19.76
CA ASP A 437 -8.30 13.27 20.44
C ASP A 437 -7.21 12.84 19.44
N TRP A 438 -7.51 11.85 18.60
CA TRP A 438 -6.57 11.33 17.60
C TRP A 438 -6.18 12.40 16.57
N ASP A 439 -7.17 13.07 15.97
CA ASP A 439 -6.94 14.11 14.98
C ASP A 439 -6.13 15.28 15.56
N THR A 440 -6.46 15.72 16.78
CA THR A 440 -5.70 16.78 17.45
C THR A 440 -4.24 16.36 17.68
N LYS A 441 -4.01 15.12 18.13
CA LYS A 441 -2.67 14.57 18.32
C LYS A 441 -1.89 14.54 17.01
N MET A 442 -2.47 13.98 15.94
CA MET A 442 -1.80 13.85 14.64
C MET A 442 -1.48 15.21 14.03
N ARG A 443 -2.43 16.16 14.01
CA ARG A 443 -2.19 17.49 13.45
C ARG A 443 -1.12 18.25 14.22
N THR A 444 -1.23 18.32 15.55
CA THR A 444 -0.25 19.04 16.39
C THR A 444 1.14 18.46 16.18
N GLY A 445 1.23 17.14 16.05
CA GLY A 445 2.48 16.45 15.82
C GLY A 445 3.09 16.75 14.45
N LEU A 446 2.31 16.59 13.39
CA LEU A 446 2.76 16.85 12.04
C LEU A 446 3.08 18.33 11.79
N GLU A 447 2.36 19.26 12.40
CA GLU A 447 2.67 20.70 12.34
C GLU A 447 4.05 21.00 12.94
N LYS A 448 4.42 20.35 14.05
CA LYS A 448 5.75 20.47 14.65
C LYS A 448 6.85 19.78 13.83
N ALA A 449 6.50 18.71 13.12
CA ALA A 449 7.43 17.94 12.29
C ALA A 449 7.69 18.54 10.92
N GLN A 450 6.98 19.61 10.53
CA GLN A 450 7.07 20.18 9.19
C GLN A 450 8.45 20.82 8.96
N ASP A 451 9.07 20.50 7.84
CA ASP A 451 10.34 21.11 7.43
C ASP A 451 10.14 22.62 7.15
N GLY A 452 11.21 23.41 7.25
CA GLY A 452 11.17 24.85 6.94
C GLY A 452 10.74 25.17 5.49
N SER A 453 10.89 24.22 4.57
CA SER A 453 10.40 24.28 3.18
C SER A 453 8.88 24.11 3.06
N GLY A 454 8.19 23.69 4.12
CA GLY A 454 6.78 23.28 4.10
C GLY A 454 6.55 21.81 3.75
N SER A 455 7.60 21.05 3.45
CA SER A 455 7.51 19.59 3.20
C SER A 455 7.54 18.79 4.50
N TRP A 456 7.33 17.49 4.37
CA TRP A 456 7.74 16.49 5.36
C TRP A 456 8.73 15.53 4.73
N SER A 457 9.66 15.05 5.54
CA SER A 457 10.61 13.99 5.20
C SER A 457 10.47 12.83 6.18
N GLY A 458 10.77 11.62 5.71
CA GLY A 458 10.78 10.43 6.56
C GLY A 458 12.17 10.23 7.14
N HIS A 459 12.27 9.84 8.40
CA HIS A 459 13.56 9.58 9.06
C HIS A 459 14.04 8.13 8.90
N HIS A 460 13.15 7.22 8.51
CA HIS A 460 13.48 5.83 8.25
C HIS A 460 12.52 5.18 7.24
N CYS A 461 12.99 4.10 6.63
CA CYS A 461 12.28 3.23 5.69
C CYS A 461 11.86 3.92 4.37
N ILE A 462 10.71 4.60 4.28
CA ILE A 462 10.37 5.52 3.18
C ILE A 462 10.70 6.95 3.61
N THR A 463 11.59 7.60 2.87
CA THR A 463 12.18 8.91 3.21
C THR A 463 11.99 9.97 2.13
N GLY A 464 11.48 9.60 0.95
CA GLY A 464 11.21 10.53 -0.14
C GLY A 464 10.21 11.63 0.23
N ARG A 465 10.60 12.90 0.04
CA ARG A 465 9.82 14.07 0.47
C ARG A 465 8.44 14.15 -0.18
N THR A 466 8.29 13.71 -1.44
CA THR A 466 7.00 13.76 -2.12
C THR A 466 5.98 12.87 -1.44
N PHE A 467 6.33 11.61 -1.22
CA PHE A 467 5.49 10.67 -0.51
C PHE A 467 5.22 11.13 0.94
N CYS A 468 6.27 11.48 1.70
CA CYS A 468 6.12 11.86 3.10
C CYS A 468 5.23 13.11 3.26
N THR A 469 5.43 14.13 2.42
CA THR A 469 4.56 15.32 2.40
C THR A 469 3.13 14.95 2.07
N SER A 470 2.91 14.13 1.04
CA SER A 470 1.56 13.72 0.64
C SER A 470 0.86 12.90 1.72
N ALA A 471 1.55 11.95 2.34
CA ALA A 471 1.00 11.11 3.39
C ALA A 471 0.69 11.92 4.67
N ALA A 472 1.57 12.84 5.06
CA ALA A 472 1.30 13.77 6.17
C ALA A 472 0.06 14.63 5.90
N LEU A 473 -0.09 15.17 4.68
CA LEU A 473 -1.27 15.93 4.27
C LEU A 473 -2.55 15.08 4.33
N LEU A 474 -2.51 13.83 3.88
CA LEU A 474 -3.65 12.91 3.97
C LEU A 474 -4.08 12.65 5.41
N VAL A 475 -3.13 12.51 6.34
CA VAL A 475 -3.43 12.40 7.77
C VAL A 475 -4.06 13.69 8.31
N MET A 476 -3.48 14.85 8.01
CA MET A 476 -3.97 16.15 8.50
C MET A 476 -5.33 16.57 7.92
N THR A 477 -5.69 16.03 6.75
CA THR A 477 -6.95 16.25 6.04
C THR A 477 -7.89 15.05 6.11
N ALA A 478 -7.71 14.16 7.10
CA ALA A 478 -8.57 12.98 7.24
C ALA A 478 -10.05 13.33 7.47
N ASP A 479 -10.36 14.54 7.98
CA ASP A 479 -11.70 15.12 8.05
C ASP A 479 -12.38 15.29 6.68
N ARG A 480 -11.61 15.22 5.58
CA ARG A 480 -12.05 15.40 4.19
C ARG A 480 -12.20 14.10 3.39
N THR A 481 -11.80 12.96 3.94
CA THR A 481 -12.72 11.81 4.13
C THR A 481 -13.93 11.60 3.21
N PRO A 482 -13.91 11.32 1.88
CA PRO A 482 -15.14 11.09 1.14
C PRO A 482 -15.71 9.69 1.46
N PHE A 483 -16.99 9.65 1.78
CA PHE A 483 -17.77 8.43 2.01
C PHE A 483 -19.09 8.49 1.23
N PRO A 484 -19.60 7.36 0.73
CA PRO A 484 -20.95 7.30 0.16
C PRO A 484 -22.00 7.75 1.20
N VAL A 485 -23.04 8.46 0.77
CA VAL A 485 -24.14 8.88 1.66
C VAL A 485 -24.79 7.70 2.40
N ASP A 486 -24.88 6.53 1.78
CA ASP A 486 -25.42 5.31 2.41
C ASP A 486 -24.53 4.78 3.53
N VAL A 487 -23.21 4.96 3.41
CA VAL A 487 -22.25 4.61 4.46
C VAL A 487 -22.42 5.54 5.66
N LEU A 488 -22.56 6.85 5.42
CA LEU A 488 -22.78 7.83 6.48
C LEU A 488 -24.10 7.58 7.20
N ARG A 489 -25.17 7.29 6.44
CA ARG A 489 -26.49 6.96 6.99
C ARG A 489 -26.44 5.71 7.87
N ALA A 490 -25.87 4.62 7.38
CA ALA A 490 -25.72 3.38 8.14
C ALA A 490 -24.87 3.58 9.40
N GLN A 491 -23.85 4.45 9.34
CA GLN A 491 -23.04 4.79 10.50
C GLN A 491 -23.82 5.63 11.52
N ALA A 492 -24.66 6.58 11.08
CA ALA A 492 -25.52 7.38 11.96
C ALA A 492 -26.58 6.51 12.65
N GLU A 493 -27.32 5.69 11.90
CA GLU A 493 -28.32 4.74 12.44
C GLU A 493 -27.72 3.86 13.56
N LYS A 494 -26.46 3.45 13.39
CA LYS A 494 -25.75 2.65 14.37
C LYS A 494 -25.33 3.42 15.63
N ARG A 495 -25.05 4.71 15.53
CA ARG A 495 -24.80 5.54 16.73
C ARG A 495 -26.09 5.72 17.51
N ASP A 496 -27.17 6.05 16.81
CA ASP A 496 -28.48 6.31 17.41
C ASP A 496 -29.05 5.05 18.09
N ALA A 497 -28.69 3.85 17.62
CA ALA A 497 -29.07 2.59 18.26
C ALA A 497 -28.24 2.23 19.53
N LYS A 498 -27.18 2.98 19.84
CA LYS A 498 -26.33 2.79 21.02
C LYS A 498 -26.56 3.82 22.12
N GLU A 499 -27.20 4.94 21.77
CA GLU A 499 -27.74 5.96 22.70
C GLU A 499 -29.11 5.51 23.20
#